data_AF-A0A938ET13-F1
#
_entry.id   AF-A0A938ET13-F1
#
_cell.length_a   1.000
_cell.length_b   1.000
_cell.length_c   1.000
_cell.angle_alpha   90.00
_cell.angle_beta   90.00
_cell.angle_gamma   90.00
#
_symmetry.space_group_name_H-M   'P 1'
#
loop_
_entity.id
_entity.type
_entity.pdbx_description
1 polymer ?
#
loop_
_entity_poly.entity_id
_entity_poly.type
_entity_poly.pdbx_seq_one_letter_code
_entity_poly.pdbx_strand_id
1 'polypeptide(L)' 'MSDRSDRSIGSDLLAARNAAELSLEQVAEKTKLRSSLVAALERNDFSLCGGDVYARGHIRVLANLYRIDSTYLLEK' A
#
# COMPACT_ATOMS: atom_id res chain seq x y z
N MET A 1 -1.94 27.08 -5.51
CA MET A 1 -1.26 25.82 -5.16
C MET A 1 -2.21 25.06 -4.27
N SER A 2 -3.14 24.33 -4.88
CA SER A 2 -4.29 23.77 -4.19
C SER A 2 -4.04 22.32 -3.82
N ASP A 3 -4.41 22.06 -2.57
CA ASP A 3 -4.66 20.77 -1.92
C ASP A 3 -3.45 19.93 -1.49
N ARG A 4 -3.21 19.95 -0.17
CA ARG A 4 -2.28 19.08 0.54
C ARG A 4 -3.00 18.17 1.53
N SER A 5 -4.32 17.95 1.41
CA SER A 5 -5.12 17.45 2.52
C SER A 5 -5.92 16.15 2.31
N ASP A 6 -5.79 15.44 1.19
CA ASP A 6 -6.37 14.09 1.06
C ASP A 6 -5.32 13.06 0.59
N ARG A 7 -4.37 12.73 1.48
CA ARG A 7 -3.50 11.56 1.25
C ARG A 7 -4.29 10.29 1.52
N SER A 8 -4.69 9.61 0.46
CA SER A 8 -5.28 8.28 0.54
C SER A 8 -4.27 7.25 1.05
N ILE A 9 -4.77 6.11 1.55
CA ILE A 9 -3.93 4.96 1.94
C ILE A 9 -3.00 4.57 0.79
N GLY A 10 -3.52 4.53 -0.45
CA GLY A 10 -2.71 4.21 -1.62
C GLY A 10 -1.55 5.17 -1.84
N SER A 11 -1.79 6.48 -1.70
CA SER A 11 -0.74 7.49 -1.86
C SER A 11 0.36 7.38 -0.80
N ASP A 12 0.00 7.01 0.44
CA ASP A 12 0.96 6.79 1.52
C ASP A 12 1.79 5.52 1.29
N LEU A 13 1.16 4.43 0.81
CA LEU A 13 1.86 3.20 0.41
C LEU A 13 2.85 3.44 -0.73
N LEU A 14 2.44 4.17 -1.77
CA LEU A 14 3.30 4.50 -2.90
C LEU A 14 4.53 5.32 -2.46
N ALA A 15 4.31 6.35 -1.65
CA ALA A 15 5.38 7.18 -1.12
C ALA A 15 6.37 6.37 -0.30
N ALA A 16 5.86 5.45 0.54
CA ALA A 16 6.69 4.60 1.39
C ALA A 16 7.48 3.56 0.58
N ARG A 17 6.89 2.94 -0.45
CA ARG A 17 7.63 2.03 -1.34
C ARG A 17 8.78 2.75 -2.02
N ASN A 18 8.53 3.94 -2.55
CA ASN A 18 9.56 4.75 -3.22
C ASN A 18 10.67 5.17 -2.24
N ALA A 19 10.33 5.55 -1.01
CA ALA A 19 11.31 5.88 0.04
C ALA A 19 12.14 4.65 0.49
N ALA A 20 11.57 3.45 0.38
CA ALA A 20 12.29 2.19 0.61
C ALA A 20 13.11 1.72 -0.61
N GLU A 21 13.07 2.47 -1.73
CA GLU A 21 13.76 2.16 -2.99
C GLU A 21 13.43 0.76 -3.54
N LEU A 22 12.17 0.32 -3.36
CA LEU A 22 11.70 -0.99 -3.81
C LEU A 22 10.89 -0.88 -5.11
N SER A 23 11.19 -1.75 -6.09
CA SER A 23 10.35 -1.96 -7.27
C SER A 23 9.10 -2.80 -6.93
N LEU A 24 8.07 -2.76 -7.78
CA LEU A 24 6.88 -3.59 -7.60
C LEU A 24 7.22 -5.09 -7.63
N GLU A 25 8.20 -5.49 -8.44
CA GLU A 25 8.69 -6.86 -8.52
C GLU A 25 9.38 -7.28 -7.22
N GLN A 26 10.25 -6.43 -6.66
CA GLN A 26 10.91 -6.71 -5.39
C GLN A 26 9.90 -6.83 -4.24
N VAL A 27 8.86 -6.00 -4.24
CA VAL A 27 7.76 -6.11 -3.27
C VAL A 27 7.02 -7.43 -3.46
N ALA A 28 6.68 -7.79 -4.70
CA ALA A 28 6.00 -9.04 -5.01
C ALA A 28 6.80 -10.27 -4.56
N GLU A 29 8.10 -10.28 -4.80
CA GLU A 29 9.00 -11.36 -4.38
C GLU A 29 9.05 -11.54 -2.86
N LYS A 30 9.12 -10.42 -2.11
CA LYS A 30 9.23 -10.38 -0.65
C LYS A 30 7.91 -10.68 0.06
N THR A 31 6.78 -10.26 -0.50
CA THR A 31 5.45 -10.37 0.14
C THR A 31 4.59 -11.51 -0.40
N LYS A 32 4.98 -12.10 -1.53
CA LYS A 32 4.17 -13.05 -2.32
C LYS A 32 2.86 -12.45 -2.86
N LEU A 33 2.69 -11.13 -2.80
CA LEU A 33 1.59 -10.43 -3.46
C LEU A 33 1.91 -10.29 -4.96
N ARG A 34 0.88 -10.30 -5.81
CA ARG A 34 1.06 -9.99 -7.23
C ARG A 34 1.40 -8.51 -7.37
N SER A 35 2.37 -8.17 -8.22
CA SER A 35 2.74 -6.76 -8.50
C SER A 35 1.53 -5.91 -8.94
N SER A 36 0.59 -6.50 -9.68
CA SER A 36 -0.66 -5.84 -10.08
C SER A 36 -1.57 -5.49 -8.90
N LEU A 37 -1.62 -6.33 -7.86
CA LEU A 37 -2.36 -6.04 -6.63
C LEU A 37 -1.69 -4.91 -5.85
N VAL A 38 -0.36 -4.93 -5.72
CA VAL A 38 0.41 -3.85 -5.08
C VAL A 38 0.16 -2.52 -5.79
N ALA A 39 0.24 -2.50 -7.12
CA ALA A 39 -0.02 -1.30 -7.91
C ALA A 39 -1.47 -0.79 -7.79
N ALA A 40 -2.45 -1.69 -7.64
CA ALA A 40 -3.84 -1.29 -7.40
C ALA A 40 -4.00 -0.64 -6.01
N LEU A 41 -3.44 -1.27 -4.97
CA LEU A 41 -3.43 -0.71 -3.61
C LEU A 41 -2.79 0.68 -3.56
N GLU A 42 -1.66 0.89 -4.24
CA GLU A 42 -0.98 2.19 -4.36
C GLU A 42 -1.81 3.26 -5.07
N ARG A 43 -2.79 2.86 -5.90
CA ARG A 43 -3.77 3.77 -6.52
C ARG A 43 -5.08 3.88 -5.73
N ASN A 44 -5.10 3.35 -4.50
CA ASN A 44 -6.29 3.29 -3.65
C ASN A 44 -7.44 2.47 -4.26
N ASP A 45 -7.10 1.48 -5.09
CA ASP A 45 -8.02 0.55 -5.72
C ASP A 45 -7.97 -0.81 -5.01
N PHE A 46 -9.04 -1.11 -4.26
CA PHE A 46 -9.18 -2.34 -3.46
C PHE A 46 -10.02 -3.42 -4.16
N SER A 47 -10.41 -3.20 -5.42
CA SER A 47 -11.28 -4.13 -6.17
C SER A 47 -10.69 -5.53 -6.29
N LEU A 48 -9.35 -5.65 -6.26
CA LEU A 48 -8.62 -6.91 -6.38
C LEU A 48 -8.43 -7.66 -5.04
N CYS A 49 -8.83 -7.07 -3.91
CA CYS A 49 -8.61 -7.66 -2.59
C CYS A 49 -9.61 -8.76 -2.22
N GLY A 50 -10.75 -8.86 -2.90
CA GLY A 50 -11.79 -9.83 -2.54
C GLY A 50 -12.52 -9.52 -1.22
N GLY A 51 -12.48 -8.25 -0.78
CA GLY A 51 -13.18 -7.73 0.39
C GLY A 51 -12.29 -7.00 1.40
N ASP A 52 -12.91 -6.23 2.30
CA ASP A 52 -12.22 -5.32 3.23
C ASP A 52 -11.26 -6.02 4.20
N VAL A 53 -11.59 -7.24 4.63
CA VAL A 53 -10.74 -8.03 5.54
C VAL A 53 -9.38 -8.32 4.90
N TYR A 54 -9.40 -8.74 3.64
CA TYR A 54 -8.19 -9.03 2.87
C TYR A 54 -7.43 -7.76 2.51
N ALA A 55 -8.15 -6.67 2.16
CA ALA A 55 -7.53 -5.37 1.92
C ALA A 55 -6.70 -4.90 3.13
N ARG A 56 -7.27 -4.97 4.35
CA ARG A 56 -6.55 -4.64 5.59
C ARG A 56 -5.33 -5.53 5.82
N GLY A 57 -5.43 -6.82 5.53
CA GLY A 57 -4.31 -7.76 5.60
C GLY A 57 -3.16 -7.36 4.66
N HIS A 58 -3.47 -7.03 3.41
CA HIS A 58 -2.48 -6.59 2.43
C HIS A 58 -1.83 -5.27 2.82
N ILE A 59 -2.60 -4.30 3.32
CA ILE A 59 -2.07 -3.02 3.81
C ILE A 59 -1.05 -3.26 4.93
N ARG A 60 -1.34 -4.15 5.90
CA ARG A 60 -0.38 -4.48 6.98
C ARG A 60 0.90 -5.12 6.45
N VAL A 61 0.80 -6.03 5.48
CA VAL A 61 1.97 -6.68 4.88
C VAL A 61 2.87 -5.64 4.19
N LEU A 62 2.29 -4.73 3.41
CA LEU A 62 3.02 -3.67 2.73
C LEU A 62 3.62 -2.67 3.73
N ALA A 63 2.85 -2.22 4.70
CA ALA A 63 3.30 -1.28 5.73
C ALA A 63 4.51 -1.83 6.51
N ASN A 64 4.47 -3.11 6.89
CA ASN A 64 5.59 -3.78 7.55
C ASN A 64 6.84 -3.83 6.65
N LEU A 65 6.69 -4.17 5.37
CA LEU A 65 7.82 -4.19 4.44
C LEU A 65 8.43 -2.79 4.25
N TYR A 66 7.58 -1.76 4.17
CA TYR A 66 8.00 -0.37 3.97
C TYR A 66 8.43 0.32 5.27
N ARG A 67 8.35 -0.37 6.42
CA ARG A 67 8.68 0.16 7.76
C ARG A 67 7.88 1.42 8.12
N ILE A 68 6.60 1.43 7.78
CA ILE A 68 5.63 2.47 8.17
C ILE A 68 4.57 1.89 9.10
N ASP A 69 3.97 2.73 9.93
CA ASP A 69 2.94 2.30 10.87
C ASP A 69 1.63 1.96 10.13
N SER A 70 1.25 0.68 10.16
CA SER A 70 0.00 0.19 9.57
C SER A 70 -1.26 0.69 10.30
N THR A 71 -1.14 1.03 11.59
CA THR A 71 -2.25 1.53 12.41
C THR A 71 -2.68 2.90 11.91
N TYR A 72 -1.71 3.79 11.66
CA TYR A 72 -1.93 5.10 11.06
C TYR A 72 -2.65 5.00 9.69
N LEU A 73 -2.35 3.98 8.90
CA LEU A 73 -3.02 3.78 7.60
C LEU A 73 -4.46 3.29 7.72
N LEU A 74 -4.77 2.52 8.77
CA LEU A 74 -6.06 1.82 8.90
C LEU A 74 -7.09 2.58 9.73
N GLU A 75 -6.68 3.61 10.47
CA GLU A 75 -7.54 4.46 11.32
C GLU A 75 -8.00 5.76 10.63
N LYS A 76 -7.65 5.95 9.35
CA LYS A 76 -8.19 7.05 8.53
C LYS A 76 -9.64 6.84 8.13
#